data_AF-A0A803Q816-F1
#
_entry.id   AF-A0A803Q816-F1
#
_cell.length_a   1.000
_cell.length_b   1.000
_cell.length_c   1.000
_cell.angle_alpha   90.00
_cell.angle_beta   90.00
_cell.angle_gamma   90.00
#
_symmetry.space_group_name_H-M   'P 1'
#
loop_
_entity.id
_entity.type
_entity.pdbx_description
1 polymer ?
#
loop_
_entity_poly.entity_id
_entity_poly.type
_entity_poly.pdbx_seq_one_letter_code
_entity_poly.pdbx_strand_id
1 'polypeptide(L)'
;MFSFLMEQIIDSSDEAEEAKRRSALVTLFGKIQKVIGALPQERRSSVTIMIDDISLMEVAARGSMNLVIDFLHYCHTLTSELGCSLVALNHEDIYSSTKRPTLVLQLEYLAGILIKAEPLTTGLAKDVHGQLTVLNRGTYDGAESKYRVHNFHFKVKENCVEYFIPGSRT
;
A
#
# COMPACT_ATOMS: atom_id res chain seq x y z
N MET A 1 -26.72 -32.60 -15.45
CA MET A 1 -25.50 -33.39 -15.17
C MET A 1 -24.26 -32.76 -15.80
N PHE A 2 -24.25 -32.42 -17.11
CA PHE A 2 -23.12 -31.72 -17.76
C PHE A 2 -22.82 -30.30 -17.21
N SER A 3 -23.84 -29.52 -16.84
CA SER A 3 -23.67 -28.19 -16.21
C SER A 3 -22.95 -28.28 -14.86
N PHE A 4 -23.32 -29.27 -14.03
CA PHE A 4 -22.77 -29.47 -12.69
C PHE A 4 -21.31 -29.94 -12.71
N LEU A 5 -20.95 -30.77 -13.69
CA LEU A 5 -19.56 -31.20 -13.90
C LEU A 5 -18.68 -30.06 -14.40
N MET A 6 -19.17 -29.21 -15.30
CA MET A 6 -18.43 -28.02 -15.74
C MET A 6 -18.21 -27.04 -14.58
N GLU A 7 -19.23 -26.82 -13.74
CA GLU A 7 -19.14 -25.98 -12.55
C GLU A 7 -18.10 -26.52 -11.56
N GLN A 8 -18.11 -27.82 -11.27
CA GLN A 8 -17.09 -28.47 -10.40
C GLN A 8 -15.68 -28.47 -11.01
N ILE A 9 -15.54 -28.61 -12.33
CA ILE A 9 -14.24 -28.55 -13.01
C ILE A 9 -13.67 -27.13 -12.96
N ILE A 10 -14.51 -26.11 -13.17
CA ILE A 10 -14.11 -24.70 -13.08
C ILE A 10 -13.68 -24.36 -11.65
N ASP A 11 -14.46 -24.78 -10.64
CA ASP A 11 -14.21 -24.53 -9.22
C ASP A 11 -12.89 -25.18 -8.74
N SER A 12 -12.65 -26.44 -9.09
CA SER A 12 -11.40 -27.14 -8.76
C SER A 12 -10.15 -26.56 -9.45
N SER A 13 -10.32 -25.93 -10.62
CA SER A 13 -9.23 -25.29 -11.36
C SER A 13 -8.84 -23.93 -10.77
N ASP A 14 -9.83 -23.18 -10.26
CA ASP A 14 -9.59 -21.88 -9.62
C ASP A 14 -8.94 -22.04 -8.25
N GLU A 15 -9.31 -23.06 -7.46
CA GLU A 15 -8.63 -23.38 -6.18
C GLU A 15 -7.15 -23.72 -6.37
N ALA A 16 -6.82 -24.57 -7.36
CA ALA A 16 -5.44 -24.96 -7.64
C ALA A 16 -4.59 -23.76 -8.10
N GLU A 17 -5.18 -22.88 -8.90
CA GLU A 17 -4.54 -21.66 -9.37
C GLU A 17 -4.42 -20.59 -8.26
N GLU A 18 -5.37 -20.49 -7.34
CA GLU A 18 -5.25 -19.64 -6.15
C GLU A 18 -4.15 -20.15 -5.21
N ALA A 19 -4.08 -21.47 -4.97
CA ALA A 19 -3.02 -22.08 -4.18
C ALA A 19 -1.63 -21.80 -4.78
N LYS A 20 -1.52 -21.82 -6.12
CA LYS A 20 -0.30 -21.45 -6.84
C LYS A 20 0.09 -19.98 -6.63
N ARG A 21 -0.88 -19.05 -6.68
CA ARG A 21 -0.64 -17.61 -6.40
C ARG A 21 -0.22 -17.38 -4.96
N ARG A 22 -0.89 -18.03 -4.01
CA ARG A 22 -0.51 -18.03 -2.60
C ARG A 22 0.92 -18.54 -2.42
N SER A 23 1.25 -19.67 -3.06
CA SER A 23 2.61 -20.23 -3.04
C SER A 23 3.65 -19.27 -3.63
N ALA A 24 3.31 -18.54 -4.70
CA ALA A 24 4.19 -17.54 -5.29
C ALA A 24 4.46 -16.36 -4.34
N LEU A 25 3.42 -15.83 -3.67
CA LEU A 25 3.56 -14.76 -2.68
C LEU A 25 4.35 -15.22 -1.44
N VAL A 26 4.12 -16.45 -0.96
CA VAL A 26 4.91 -17.06 0.12
C VAL A 26 6.38 -17.19 -0.29
N THR A 27 6.63 -17.60 -1.53
CA THR A 27 8.00 -17.70 -2.07
C THR A 27 8.66 -16.32 -2.16
N LEU A 28 7.94 -15.29 -2.60
CA LEU A 28 8.42 -13.92 -2.64
C LEU A 28 8.75 -13.42 -1.22
N PHE A 29 7.87 -13.64 -0.26
CA PHE A 29 8.09 -13.30 1.14
C PHE A 29 9.35 -13.99 1.69
N GLY A 30 9.51 -15.29 1.45
CA GLY A 30 10.70 -16.03 1.89
C GLY A 30 12.01 -15.48 1.30
N LYS A 31 11.98 -14.98 0.05
CA LYS A 31 13.14 -14.28 -0.55
C LYS A 31 13.43 -12.96 0.18
N ILE A 32 12.41 -12.16 0.46
CA ILE A 32 12.56 -10.89 1.20
C ILE A 32 13.14 -11.17 2.59
N GLN A 33 12.56 -12.12 3.33
CA GLN A 33 13.03 -12.52 4.66
C GLN A 33 14.49 -12.97 4.63
N LYS A 34 14.89 -13.76 3.63
CA LYS A 34 16.29 -14.20 3.47
C LYS A 34 17.23 -13.03 3.23
N VAL A 35 16.86 -12.08 2.38
CA VAL A 35 17.68 -10.89 2.08
C VAL A 35 17.86 -10.03 3.32
N ILE A 36 16.78 -9.72 4.04
CA ILE A 36 16.84 -8.86 5.24
C ILE A 36 17.54 -9.60 6.39
N GLY A 37 17.30 -10.90 6.55
CA GLY A 37 17.93 -11.73 7.58
C GLY A 37 19.44 -11.84 7.41
N ALA A 38 19.94 -11.82 6.17
CA ALA A 38 21.38 -11.83 5.88
C ALA A 38 22.09 -10.50 6.20
N LEU A 39 21.35 -9.41 6.44
CA LEU A 39 21.96 -8.13 6.78
C LEU A 39 22.39 -8.09 8.26
N PRO A 40 23.53 -7.44 8.57
CA PRO A 40 23.94 -7.18 9.95
C PRO A 40 22.87 -6.41 10.71
N GLN A 41 22.70 -6.74 11.99
CA GLN A 41 21.62 -6.18 12.82
C GLN A 41 21.62 -4.64 12.85
N GLU A 42 22.81 -4.03 12.90
CA GLU A 42 23.00 -2.57 12.89
C GLU A 42 22.47 -1.89 11.61
N ARG A 43 22.41 -2.63 10.48
CA ARG A 43 21.94 -2.08 9.20
C ARG A 43 20.46 -2.30 8.97
N ARG A 44 19.79 -3.16 9.75
CA ARG A 44 18.38 -3.52 9.52
C ARG A 44 17.43 -2.33 9.69
N SER A 45 17.72 -1.43 10.62
CA SER A 45 16.92 -0.20 10.83
C SER A 45 16.98 0.80 9.68
N SER A 46 17.95 0.66 8.77
CA SER A 46 18.07 1.46 7.56
C SER A 46 17.41 0.84 6.33
N VAL A 47 16.81 -0.35 6.48
CA VAL A 47 16.19 -1.08 5.37
C VAL A 47 14.72 -0.68 5.24
N THR A 48 14.30 -0.43 4.01
CA THR A 48 12.89 -0.24 3.65
C THR A 48 12.49 -1.26 2.60
N ILE A 49 11.42 -2.01 2.88
CA ILE A 49 10.71 -2.77 1.86
C ILE A 49 9.79 -1.78 1.15
N MET A 50 10.03 -1.56 -0.15
CA MET A 50 9.23 -0.67 -0.97
C MET A 50 8.43 -1.49 -1.99
N ILE A 51 7.11 -1.35 -1.95
CA ILE A 51 6.20 -1.97 -2.92
C ILE A 51 5.55 -0.84 -3.71
N ASP A 52 5.95 -0.73 -4.98
CA ASP A 52 5.64 0.42 -5.83
C ASP A 52 4.18 0.44 -6.31
N ASP A 53 3.59 -0.71 -6.60
CA ASP A 53 2.20 -0.76 -7.06
C ASP A 53 1.47 -1.99 -6.53
N ILE A 54 0.70 -1.78 -5.47
CA ILE A 54 -0.14 -2.82 -4.85
C ILE A 54 -1.28 -3.24 -5.77
N SER A 55 -1.73 -2.37 -6.66
CA SER A 55 -2.84 -2.72 -7.54
C SER A 55 -2.46 -3.77 -8.58
N LEU A 56 -1.24 -3.72 -9.10
CA LEU A 56 -0.72 -4.78 -9.96
C LEU A 56 -0.60 -6.11 -9.23
N MET A 57 -0.33 -6.07 -7.92
CA MET A 57 -0.32 -7.27 -7.08
C MET A 57 -1.73 -7.86 -6.92
N GLU A 58 -2.74 -7.02 -6.74
CA GLU A 58 -4.15 -7.44 -6.72
C GLU A 58 -4.57 -8.05 -8.07
N VAL A 59 -4.16 -7.44 -9.19
CA VAL A 59 -4.41 -7.99 -10.54
C VAL A 59 -3.72 -9.35 -10.70
N ALA A 60 -2.47 -9.48 -10.26
CA ALA A 60 -1.74 -10.77 -10.28
C ALA A 60 -2.39 -11.82 -9.37
N ALA A 61 -3.06 -11.38 -8.30
CA ALA A 61 -3.86 -12.20 -7.41
C ALA A 61 -5.30 -12.45 -7.93
N ARG A 62 -5.62 -12.05 -9.17
CA ARG A 62 -6.96 -12.13 -9.78
C ARG A 62 -8.06 -11.47 -8.95
N GLY A 63 -7.77 -10.31 -8.35
CA GLY A 63 -8.71 -9.59 -7.50
C GLY A 63 -8.84 -10.20 -6.09
N SER A 64 -8.04 -11.20 -5.74
CA SER A 64 -8.04 -11.75 -4.38
C SER A 64 -7.31 -10.80 -3.43
N MET A 65 -8.09 -9.88 -2.84
CA MET A 65 -7.60 -8.92 -1.86
C MET A 65 -6.96 -9.59 -0.64
N ASN A 66 -7.51 -10.71 -0.17
CA ASN A 66 -6.99 -11.42 1.00
C ASN A 66 -5.54 -11.87 0.79
N LEU A 67 -5.19 -12.37 -0.40
CA LEU A 67 -3.82 -12.76 -0.72
C LEU A 67 -2.84 -11.57 -0.65
N VAL A 68 -3.27 -10.40 -1.12
CA VAL A 68 -2.46 -9.17 -1.08
C VAL A 68 -2.30 -8.67 0.35
N ILE A 69 -3.40 -8.62 1.10
CA ILE A 69 -3.41 -8.18 2.49
C ILE A 69 -2.60 -9.13 3.39
N ASP A 70 -2.73 -10.44 3.22
CA ASP A 70 -1.91 -11.44 3.93
C ASP A 70 -0.42 -11.24 3.65
N PHE A 71 -0.05 -11.02 2.38
CA PHE A 71 1.34 -10.74 2.01
C PHE A 71 1.88 -9.47 2.66
N LEU A 72 1.09 -8.38 2.66
CA LEU A 72 1.45 -7.13 3.33
C LEU A 72 1.57 -7.30 4.84
N HIS A 73 0.67 -8.08 5.46
CA HIS A 73 0.75 -8.42 6.88
C HIS A 73 2.03 -9.18 7.20
N TYR A 74 2.43 -10.17 6.39
CA TYR A 74 3.70 -10.87 6.60
C TYR A 74 4.90 -9.91 6.50
N CYS A 75 4.89 -9.00 5.53
CA CYS A 75 5.94 -7.98 5.41
C CYS A 75 5.96 -7.05 6.64
N HIS A 76 4.80 -6.58 7.08
CA HIS A 76 4.68 -5.70 8.24
C HIS A 76 5.19 -6.37 9.54
N THR A 77 4.81 -7.63 9.77
CA THR A 77 5.30 -8.41 10.93
C THR A 77 6.82 -8.56 10.88
N LEU A 78 7.37 -8.93 9.72
CA LEU A 78 8.81 -9.01 9.52
C LEU A 78 9.51 -7.68 9.81
N THR A 79 8.93 -6.55 9.36
CA THR A 79 9.49 -5.23 9.64
C THR A 79 9.47 -4.86 11.11
N SER A 80 8.43 -5.29 11.83
CA SER A 80 8.29 -5.05 13.27
C SER A 80 9.31 -5.85 14.08
N GLU A 81 9.58 -7.10 13.68
CA GLU A 81 10.57 -7.98 14.31
C GLU A 81 12.02 -7.55 14.04
N LEU A 82 12.31 -7.07 12.83
CA LEU A 82 13.67 -6.75 12.39
C LEU A 82 14.01 -5.26 12.46
N GLY A 83 13.05 -4.41 12.81
CA GLY A 83 13.22 -2.96 12.93
C GLY A 83 13.35 -2.22 11.59
N CYS A 84 12.94 -2.82 10.47
CA CYS A 84 12.92 -2.17 9.16
C CYS A 84 11.59 -1.43 8.90
N SER A 85 11.49 -0.73 7.76
CA SER A 85 10.27 -0.01 7.35
C SER A 85 9.58 -0.69 6.17
N LEU A 86 8.25 -0.55 6.08
CA LEU A 86 7.45 -0.97 4.93
C LEU A 86 6.76 0.26 4.32
N VAL A 87 6.93 0.45 3.01
CA VAL A 87 6.24 1.48 2.23
C VAL A 87 5.53 0.79 1.07
N ALA A 88 4.23 1.05 0.93
CA ALA A 88 3.42 0.51 -0.15
C ALA A 88 2.64 1.64 -0.82
N LEU A 89 2.70 1.69 -2.16
CA LEU A 89 2.00 2.67 -2.98
C LEU A 89 0.83 1.99 -3.71
N ASN A 90 -0.30 2.70 -3.77
CA ASN A 90 -1.51 2.28 -4.48
C ASN A 90 -2.05 3.45 -5.30
N HIS A 91 -2.53 3.15 -6.50
CA HIS A 91 -3.21 4.09 -7.38
C HIS A 91 -4.73 3.99 -7.17
N GLU A 92 -5.41 5.08 -6.79
CA GLU A 92 -6.88 5.07 -6.54
C GLU A 92 -7.69 5.18 -7.85
N ASP A 93 -7.10 5.74 -8.91
CA ASP A 93 -7.74 6.07 -10.19
C ASP A 93 -7.98 4.87 -11.11
N ILE A 94 -7.35 3.73 -10.84
CA ILE A 94 -7.57 2.48 -11.57
C ILE A 94 -8.90 1.80 -11.21
N TYR A 95 -9.52 2.17 -10.08
CA TYR A 95 -10.74 1.54 -9.61
C TYR A 95 -11.94 2.25 -10.21
N SER A 96 -12.71 1.53 -11.03
CA SER A 96 -13.81 2.11 -11.80
C SER A 96 -15.08 2.41 -11.00
N SER A 97 -15.13 2.11 -9.70
CA SER A 97 -16.34 2.20 -8.89
C SER A 97 -16.52 3.57 -8.22
N THR A 98 -17.75 4.08 -8.21
CA THR A 98 -18.14 5.26 -7.41
C THR A 98 -18.03 5.05 -5.91
N LYS A 99 -17.87 3.80 -5.46
CA LYS A 99 -17.58 3.43 -4.08
C LYS A 99 -16.07 3.24 -3.90
N ARG A 100 -15.54 3.67 -2.75
CA ARG A 100 -14.15 3.41 -2.39
C ARG A 100 -13.87 1.90 -2.44
N PRO A 101 -12.79 1.46 -3.08
CA PRO A 101 -12.41 0.06 -3.13
C PRO A 101 -12.15 -0.49 -1.73
N THR A 102 -12.64 -1.70 -1.45
CA THR A 102 -12.44 -2.35 -0.15
C THR A 102 -10.95 -2.51 0.18
N LEU A 103 -10.11 -2.76 -0.83
CA LEU A 103 -8.65 -2.89 -0.66
C LEU A 103 -8.03 -1.60 -0.15
N VAL A 104 -8.37 -0.45 -0.74
CA VAL A 104 -7.89 0.86 -0.31
C VAL A 104 -8.24 1.12 1.16
N LEU A 105 -9.47 0.83 1.57
CA LEU A 105 -9.90 0.99 2.96
C LEU A 105 -9.10 0.11 3.93
N GLN A 106 -8.78 -1.12 3.54
CA GLN A 106 -7.96 -2.01 4.34
C GLN A 106 -6.51 -1.53 4.42
N LEU A 107 -5.92 -1.05 3.32
CA LEU A 107 -4.57 -0.48 3.31
C LEU A 107 -4.47 0.75 4.21
N GLU A 108 -5.44 1.67 4.13
CA GLU A 108 -5.53 2.82 5.02
C GLU A 108 -5.65 2.41 6.50
N TYR A 109 -6.39 1.33 6.78
CA TYR A 109 -6.52 0.79 8.12
C TYR A 109 -5.23 0.12 8.62
N LEU A 110 -4.41 -0.45 7.75
CA LEU A 110 -3.14 -1.08 8.15
C LEU A 110 -1.99 -0.08 8.26
N ALA A 111 -2.07 1.04 7.56
CA ALA A 111 -1.03 2.05 7.56
C ALA A 111 -0.87 2.75 8.93
N GLY A 112 0.36 2.77 9.45
CA GLY A 112 0.73 3.64 10.58
C GLY A 112 0.85 5.11 10.17
N ILE A 113 1.35 5.35 8.94
CA ILE A 113 1.39 6.67 8.32
C ILE A 113 0.75 6.52 6.94
N LEU A 114 -0.29 7.31 6.68
CA LEU A 114 -0.95 7.38 5.38
C LEU A 114 -0.57 8.71 4.72
N ILE A 115 -0.05 8.62 3.50
CA ILE A 115 0.30 9.78 2.68
C ILE A 115 -0.58 9.72 1.43
N LYS A 116 -1.36 10.78 1.19
CA LYS A 116 -2.22 10.92 0.01
C LYS A 116 -1.74 12.07 -0.85
N ALA A 117 -1.49 11.81 -2.12
CA ALA A 117 -1.21 12.83 -3.13
C ALA A 117 -2.44 12.95 -4.04
N GLU A 118 -3.04 14.14 -4.07
CA GLU A 118 -4.30 14.39 -4.79
C GLU A 118 -4.17 15.66 -5.65
N PRO A 119 -4.89 15.74 -6.78
CA PRO A 119 -5.03 17.01 -7.50
C PRO A 119 -5.80 18.04 -6.66
N LEU A 120 -5.65 19.33 -7.01
CA LEU A 120 -6.47 20.38 -6.38
C LEU A 120 -7.93 20.28 -6.84
N THR A 121 -8.86 20.36 -5.89
CA THR A 121 -10.31 20.37 -6.15
C THR A 121 -10.78 21.61 -6.91
N THR A 122 -10.02 22.70 -6.88
CA THR A 122 -10.33 23.97 -7.54
C THR A 122 -9.84 24.06 -8.99
N GLY A 123 -9.17 23.02 -9.51
CA GLY A 123 -8.65 22.97 -10.87
C GLY A 123 -7.15 23.25 -10.98
N LEU A 124 -6.68 23.47 -12.22
CA LEU A 124 -5.26 23.65 -12.53
C LEU A 124 -4.76 25.04 -12.12
N ALA A 125 -3.75 25.10 -11.26
CA ALA A 125 -3.03 26.33 -10.94
C ALA A 125 -1.60 26.26 -11.53
N LYS A 126 -1.11 27.39 -12.07
CA LYS A 126 0.25 27.47 -12.65
C LYS A 126 1.35 27.12 -11.64
N ASP A 127 1.11 27.42 -10.37
CA ASP A 127 2.11 27.33 -9.31
C ASP A 127 1.82 26.28 -8.24
N VAL A 128 0.73 25.51 -8.41
CA VAL A 128 0.35 24.42 -7.51
C VAL A 128 -0.17 23.25 -8.34
N HIS A 129 0.51 22.10 -8.27
CA HIS A 129 0.16 20.91 -9.06
C HIS A 129 -0.74 19.94 -8.29
N GLY A 130 -0.76 20.01 -6.96
CA GLY A 130 -1.64 19.20 -6.13
C GLY A 130 -1.46 19.46 -4.65
N GLN A 131 -2.06 18.59 -3.85
CA GLN A 131 -1.98 18.58 -2.39
C GLN A 131 -1.45 17.23 -1.88
N LEU A 132 -0.72 17.28 -0.78
CA LEU A 132 -0.21 16.14 -0.04
C LEU A 132 -0.79 16.16 1.37
N THR A 133 -1.56 15.13 1.72
CA THR A 133 -2.10 14.93 3.06
C THR A 133 -1.30 13.84 3.76
N VAL A 134 -0.75 14.15 4.94
CA VAL A 134 -0.05 13.19 5.80
C VAL A 134 -0.89 12.95 7.04
N LEU A 135 -1.39 11.73 7.20
CA LEU A 135 -2.13 11.25 8.35
C LEU A 135 -1.23 10.32 9.17
N ASN A 136 -0.88 10.74 10.38
CA ASN A 136 -0.12 9.92 11.32
C ASN A 136 -1.05 9.39 12.41
N ARG A 137 -1.13 8.06 12.52
CA ARG A 137 -1.75 7.39 13.66
C ARG A 137 -0.74 7.35 14.80
N GLY A 138 -0.89 8.26 15.75
CA GLY A 138 -0.03 8.30 16.93
C GLY A 138 0.01 6.95 17.66
N THR A 139 1.15 6.63 18.26
CA THR A 139 1.32 5.47 19.13
C THR A 139 0.35 5.56 20.31
N TYR A 140 -0.29 4.45 20.67
CA TYR A 140 -1.18 4.34 21.84
C TYR A 140 -0.39 4.59 23.13
N ASP A 141 -0.28 5.84 23.53
CA ASP A 141 0.35 6.24 24.80
C ASP A 141 -0.69 6.93 25.68
N GLY A 142 -1.60 6.12 26.25
CA GLY A 142 -2.47 6.43 27.40
C GLY A 142 -3.47 7.58 27.33
N ALA A 143 -3.31 8.52 26.40
CA ALA A 143 -4.18 9.67 26.17
C ALA A 143 -4.65 9.59 24.71
N GLU A 144 -5.96 9.74 24.51
CA GLU A 144 -6.70 9.75 23.23
C GLU A 144 -5.83 9.77 21.97
N SER A 145 -6.01 8.77 21.09
CA SER A 145 -5.35 8.67 19.79
C SER A 145 -5.54 9.94 18.96
N LYS A 146 -4.62 10.91 19.04
CA LYS A 146 -4.65 12.12 18.23
C LYS A 146 -4.11 11.79 16.85
N TYR A 147 -5.01 11.56 15.90
CA TYR A 147 -4.67 11.62 14.48
C TYR A 147 -4.07 12.99 14.18
N ARG A 148 -2.80 13.02 13.76
CA ARG A 148 -2.17 14.26 13.29
C ARG A 148 -2.30 14.31 11.77
N VAL A 149 -3.04 15.30 11.30
CA VAL A 149 -3.22 15.58 9.87
C VAL A 149 -2.40 16.80 9.51
N HIS A 150 -1.52 16.65 8.52
CA HIS A 150 -0.76 17.74 7.93
C HIS A 150 -1.06 17.83 6.44
N ASN A 151 -1.44 19.02 5.99
CA ASN A 151 -1.75 19.29 4.59
C ASN A 151 -0.70 20.22 4.00
N PHE A 152 -0.18 19.85 2.84
CA PHE A 152 0.78 20.62 2.07
C PHE A 152 0.26 20.77 0.64
N HIS A 153 0.60 21.87 0.00
CA HIS A 153 0.55 21.98 -1.46
C HIS A 153 1.90 21.59 -2.03
N PHE A 154 1.90 20.99 -3.21
CA PHE A 154 3.13 20.66 -3.92
C PHE A 154 3.20 21.25 -5.33
N LYS A 155 4.41 21.58 -5.76
CA LYS A 155 4.74 21.97 -7.14
C LYS A 155 5.87 21.09 -7.63
N VAL A 156 5.58 20.30 -8.65
CA VAL A 156 6.57 19.51 -9.39
C VAL A 156 7.38 20.47 -10.29
N LYS A 157 8.69 20.40 -10.20
CA LYS A 157 9.66 21.08 -11.07
C LYS A 157 10.40 20.03 -11.90
N GLU A 158 11.26 20.48 -12.82
CA GLU A 158 12.03 19.56 -13.68
C GLU A 158 12.82 18.51 -12.88
N ASN A 159 13.41 18.88 -11.74
CA ASN A 159 14.32 18.00 -10.98
C ASN A 159 13.93 17.79 -9.51
N CYS A 160 12.83 18.37 -9.05
CA CYS A 160 12.42 18.28 -7.64
C CYS A 160 10.94 18.53 -7.44
N VAL A 161 10.47 18.27 -6.22
CA VAL A 161 9.12 18.64 -5.77
C VAL A 161 9.26 19.62 -4.61
N GLU A 162 8.61 20.78 -4.71
CA GLU A 162 8.52 21.74 -3.62
C GLU A 162 7.22 21.52 -2.84
N TYR A 163 7.31 21.54 -1.52
CA TYR A 163 6.16 21.46 -0.61
C TYR A 163 6.02 22.76 0.17
N PHE A 164 4.80 23.25 0.34
CA PHE A 164 4.52 24.49 1.07
C PHE A 164 3.15 24.44 1.74
N ILE A 165 2.96 25.27 2.76
CA ILE A 165 1.69 25.34 3.50
C ILE A 165 0.66 26.02 2.59
N PRO A 166 -0.58 25.51 2.50
CA PRO A 166 -1.66 26.20 1.78
C PRO A 166 -1.81 27.65 2.24
N GLY A 167 -1.86 28.59 1.28
CA GLY A 167 -1.94 30.03 1.56
C GLY A 167 -0.63 30.72 1.95
N SER A 168 0.50 30.00 2.01
CA SER A 168 1.80 30.62 2.33
C SER A 168 2.51 31.30 1.15
N ARG A 169 2.00 31.15 -0.08
CA ARG A 169 2.53 31.81 -1.28
C ARG A 169 1.58 32.96 -1.69
N THR A 170 2.04 34.20 -1.52
CA THR A 170 1.42 35.43 -2.05
C THR A 170 1.92 35.74 -3.44
#